data_AF-A0A3C0YWH0-F1
#
_entry.id   AF-A0A3C0YWH0-F1
#
_cell.length_a   1.000
_cell.length_b   1.000
_cell.length_c   1.000
_cell.angle_alpha   90.00
_cell.angle_beta   90.00
_cell.angle_gamma   90.00
#
_symmetry.space_group_name_H-M   'P 1'
#
loop_
_entity.id
_entity.type
_entity.pdbx_description
1 polymer ?
#
loop_
_entity_poly.entity_id
_entity_poly.type
_entity_poly.pdbx_seq_one_letter_code
_entity_poly.pdbx_strand_id
1 'polypeptide(L)'
;MVNWLIVIGIGVVVVGFASIGRLPFTERKLATTEETRTAAALDSTPKFSRQMAISLVADDIRENCESADKYLPNVAKFDATWMRTTWTDDHHQRGNREWTVTDPLTHAKWRMYEETGEIIEVLGDC
;
A
#
# COMPACT_ATOMS: atom_id res chain seq x y z
N MET A 1 -19.66 25.01 57.17
CA MET A 1 -18.78 23.83 57.03
C MET A 1 -19.45 22.87 56.06
N VAL A 2 -18.94 22.80 54.82
CA VAL A 2 -19.51 21.92 53.77
C VAL A 2 -19.28 20.48 54.20
N ASN A 3 -20.33 19.66 54.17
CA ASN A 3 -20.32 18.28 54.61
C ASN A 3 -19.47 17.43 53.65
N TRP A 4 -18.20 17.22 54.01
CA TRP A 4 -17.19 16.52 53.20
C TRP A 4 -17.61 15.10 52.77
N LEU A 5 -18.54 14.47 53.50
CA LEU A 5 -19.12 13.17 53.16
C LEU A 5 -19.89 13.19 51.82
N ILE A 6 -20.54 14.31 51.48
CA ILE A 6 -21.29 14.44 50.22
C ILE A 6 -20.32 14.58 49.05
N VAL A 7 -19.22 15.32 49.24
CA VAL A 7 -18.18 15.53 48.20
C VAL A 7 -17.47 14.21 47.90
N ILE A 8 -17.16 13.41 48.92
CA ILE A 8 -16.53 12.09 48.76
C ILE A 8 -17.53 11.11 48.11
N GLY A 9 -18.81 11.14 48.51
CA GLY A 9 -19.85 10.29 47.92
C GLY A 9 -20.04 10.50 46.42
N ILE A 10 -20.06 11.76 45.96
CA ILE A 10 -20.18 12.08 44.53
C ILE A 10 -18.91 11.66 43.76
N GLY A 11 -17.73 11.85 44.35
CA GLY A 11 -16.45 11.46 43.73
C GLY A 11 -16.35 9.95 43.47
N VAL A 12 -16.78 9.12 44.43
CA VAL A 12 -16.76 7.65 44.28
C VAL A 12 -17.76 7.18 43.22
N VAL A 13 -18.92 7.83 43.10
CA VAL A 13 -19.93 7.47 42.11
C VAL A 13 -19.45 7.78 40.68
N VAL A 14 -18.81 8.93 40.44
CA VAL A 14 -18.27 9.28 39.11
C VAL A 14 -17.14 8.33 38.69
N VAL A 15 -16.24 7.96 39.60
CA VAL A 15 -15.16 7.00 39.32
C VAL A 15 -15.69 5.56 39.15
N GLY A 16 -16.76 5.20 39.87
CA GLY A 16 -17.47 3.93 39.70
C GLY A 16 -18.11 3.79 38.33
N PHE A 17 -18.75 4.85 37.81
CA PHE A 17 -19.34 4.83 36.47
C PHE A 17 -18.28 4.85 35.34
N ALA A 18 -17.14 5.52 35.54
CA ALA A 18 -16.06 5.53 34.57
C ALA A 18 -15.31 4.18 34.46
N SER A 19 -15.31 3.35 35.51
CA SER A 19 -14.63 2.05 35.51
C SER A 19 -15.51 0.88 35.01
N ILE A 20 -16.84 1.02 35.03
CA ILE A 20 -17.79 0.03 34.50
C ILE A 20 -18.15 0.31 33.03
N GLY A 21 -17.87 1.52 32.56
CA GLY A 21 -17.87 1.87 31.14
C GLY A 21 -16.72 1.19 30.37
N ARG A 22 -16.68 -0.15 30.36
CA ARG A 22 -16.26 -0.87 29.16
C ARG A 22 -17.22 -0.39 28.09
N LEU A 23 -16.84 0.66 27.35
CA LEU A 23 -17.33 0.84 26.00
C LEU A 23 -17.25 -0.56 25.40
N PRO A 24 -18.37 -1.18 25.03
CA PRO A 24 -18.27 -2.28 24.14
C PRO A 24 -17.77 -1.62 22.87
N PHE A 25 -16.46 -1.61 22.68
CA PHE A 25 -15.93 -2.07 21.41
C PHE A 25 -16.51 -3.47 21.25
N THR A 26 -17.80 -3.56 20.93
CA THR A 26 -18.25 -4.52 19.96
C THR A 26 -17.27 -4.27 18.84
N GLU A 27 -16.31 -5.18 18.71
CA GLU A 27 -15.76 -5.48 17.42
C GLU A 27 -17.00 -5.59 16.53
N ARG A 28 -17.33 -4.50 15.83
CA ARG A 28 -18.06 -4.61 14.59
C ARG A 28 -17.13 -5.51 13.80
N LYS A 29 -17.34 -6.82 13.90
CA LYS A 29 -17.06 -7.73 12.81
C LYS A 29 -17.78 -7.05 11.67
N LEU A 30 -17.05 -6.25 10.91
CA LEU A 30 -17.46 -5.84 9.58
C LEU A 30 -17.70 -7.20 8.94
N ALA A 31 -18.97 -7.60 8.93
CA ALA A 31 -19.43 -8.85 8.35
C ALA A 31 -19.32 -8.64 6.84
N THR A 32 -18.08 -8.56 6.38
CA THR A 32 -17.71 -8.76 5.00
C THR A 32 -18.15 -10.19 4.71
N THR A 33 -19.25 -10.29 3.96
CA THR A 33 -19.76 -11.57 3.45
C THR A 33 -18.63 -12.27 2.72
N GLU A 34 -18.72 -13.60 2.58
CA GLU A 34 -17.75 -14.37 1.79
C GLU A 34 -17.62 -13.78 0.37
N GLU A 35 -18.72 -13.32 -0.21
CA GLU A 35 -18.76 -12.57 -1.47
C GLU A 35 -17.93 -11.27 -1.41
N THR A 36 -18.08 -10.46 -0.36
CA THR A 36 -17.30 -9.22 -0.21
C THR A 36 -15.81 -9.49 -0.01
N ARG A 37 -15.45 -10.56 0.71
CA ARG A 37 -14.06 -10.97 0.90
C ARG A 37 -13.45 -11.50 -0.39
N THR A 38 -14.22 -12.27 -1.16
CA THR A 38 -13.78 -12.82 -2.44
C THR A 38 -13.64 -11.72 -3.48
N ALA A 39 -14.59 -10.79 -3.54
CA ALA A 39 -14.51 -9.60 -4.40
C ALA A 39 -13.32 -8.72 -4.03
N ALA A 40 -13.06 -8.50 -2.73
CA ALA A 40 -11.88 -7.78 -2.27
C ALA A 40 -10.58 -8.50 -2.61
N ALA A 41 -10.52 -9.84 -2.46
CA ALA A 41 -9.36 -10.63 -2.82
C ALA A 41 -9.08 -10.59 -4.33
N LEU A 42 -10.12 -10.74 -5.16
CA LEU A 42 -10.02 -10.64 -6.62
C LEU A 42 -9.55 -9.25 -7.07
N ASP A 43 -10.03 -8.20 -6.43
CA ASP A 43 -9.62 -6.82 -6.75
C ASP A 43 -8.23 -6.48 -6.19
N SER A 44 -7.78 -7.21 -5.16
CA SER A 44 -6.44 -7.12 -4.58
C SER A 44 -5.43 -8.12 -5.15
N THR A 45 -5.78 -8.83 -6.23
CA THR A 45 -4.86 -9.75 -6.90
C THR A 45 -4.21 -9.05 -8.10
N PRO A 46 -2.88 -8.93 -8.15
CA PRO A 46 -2.19 -8.39 -9.31
C PRO A 46 -2.34 -9.32 -10.52
N LYS A 47 -2.36 -8.74 -11.72
CA LYS A 47 -2.40 -9.48 -12.99
C LYS A 47 -1.06 -10.17 -13.25
N PHE A 48 0.03 -9.50 -12.88
CA PHE A 48 1.39 -10.02 -13.07
C PHE A 48 1.96 -10.57 -11.76
N SER A 49 2.92 -11.49 -11.85
CA SER A 49 3.73 -11.85 -10.68
C SER A 49 4.82 -10.80 -10.47
N ARG A 50 5.36 -10.73 -9.25
CA ARG A 50 6.47 -9.83 -8.92
C ARG A 50 7.65 -9.99 -9.87
N GLN A 51 8.05 -11.23 -10.16
CA GLN A 51 9.14 -11.53 -11.08
C GLN A 51 8.80 -11.15 -12.53
N MET A 52 7.54 -11.29 -12.93
CA MET A 52 7.11 -10.89 -14.26
C MET A 52 7.13 -9.37 -14.44
N ALA A 53 6.72 -8.61 -13.43
CA ALA A 53 6.85 -7.15 -13.44
C ALA A 53 8.31 -6.70 -13.54
N ILE A 54 9.22 -7.33 -12.78
CA ILE A 54 10.68 -7.06 -12.89
C ILE A 54 11.19 -7.39 -14.30
N SER A 55 10.77 -8.52 -14.88
CA SER A 55 11.18 -8.90 -16.23
C SER A 55 10.74 -7.89 -17.27
N LEU A 56 9.48 -7.44 -17.22
CA LEU A 56 8.94 -6.47 -18.17
C LEU A 56 9.66 -5.12 -18.08
N VAL A 57 9.97 -4.66 -16.86
CA VAL A 57 10.80 -3.46 -16.67
C VAL A 57 12.24 -3.67 -17.16
N ALA A 58 12.83 -4.85 -16.94
CA ALA A 58 14.17 -5.14 -17.45
C ALA A 58 14.21 -5.19 -18.99
N ASP A 59 13.13 -5.65 -19.62
CA ASP A 59 12.99 -5.64 -21.07
C ASP A 59 12.84 -4.21 -21.59
N ASP A 60 12.03 -3.37 -20.94
CA ASP A 60 11.89 -1.94 -21.26
C ASP A 60 13.23 -1.18 -21.11
N ILE A 61 13.96 -1.39 -20.02
CA ILE A 61 15.31 -0.81 -19.84
C ILE A 61 16.23 -1.22 -20.99
N ARG A 62 16.16 -2.48 -21.44
CA ARG A 62 17.03 -2.96 -22.52
C ARG A 62 16.70 -2.33 -23.87
N GLU A 63 15.42 -2.06 -24.12
CA GLU A 63 14.95 -1.54 -25.40
C GLU A 63 15.02 -0.02 -25.49
N ASN A 64 14.73 0.67 -24.38
CA ASN A 64 14.46 2.11 -24.37
C ASN A 64 15.47 2.96 -23.57
N CYS A 65 16.34 2.35 -22.76
CA CYS A 65 17.27 3.10 -21.90
C CYS A 65 18.70 3.12 -22.46
N GLU A 66 19.27 4.31 -22.70
CA GLU A 66 20.69 4.44 -23.10
C GLU A 66 21.64 3.97 -21.99
N SER A 67 21.25 4.15 -20.73
CA SER A 67 22.01 3.76 -19.53
C SER A 67 21.78 2.32 -19.10
N ALA A 68 21.27 1.43 -19.97
CA ALA A 68 20.89 0.06 -19.62
C ALA A 68 22.01 -0.74 -18.92
N ASP A 69 23.26 -0.57 -19.32
CA ASP A 69 24.43 -1.25 -18.76
C ASP A 69 24.65 -0.97 -17.26
N LYS A 70 24.12 0.15 -16.75
CA LYS A 70 24.15 0.51 -15.33
C LYS A 70 23.17 -0.31 -14.50
N TYR A 71 22.04 -0.67 -15.09
CA TYR A 71 20.88 -1.24 -14.39
C TYR A 71 20.74 -2.75 -14.60
N LEU A 72 20.90 -3.22 -15.83
CA LEU A 72 20.70 -4.63 -16.21
C LEU A 72 21.54 -5.63 -15.39
N PRO A 73 22.81 -5.35 -15.03
CA PRO A 73 23.59 -6.26 -14.18
C PRO A 73 22.98 -6.50 -12.79
N ASN A 74 22.11 -5.59 -12.33
CA ASN A 74 21.54 -5.60 -10.99
C ASN A 74 20.08 -6.12 -10.96
N VAL A 75 19.50 -6.49 -12.10
CA VAL A 75 18.07 -6.90 -12.22
C VAL A 75 17.69 -8.01 -11.24
N ALA A 76 18.59 -8.96 -10.97
CA ALA A 76 18.33 -10.04 -10.00
C ALA A 76 18.10 -9.54 -8.55
N LYS A 77 18.50 -8.30 -8.25
CA LYS A 77 18.32 -7.65 -6.95
C LYS A 77 17.14 -6.68 -6.93
N PHE A 78 16.49 -6.45 -8.07
CA PHE A 78 15.36 -5.52 -8.13
C PHE A 78 14.24 -5.98 -7.21
N ASP A 79 13.62 -5.00 -6.58
CA ASP A 79 12.38 -5.20 -5.85
C ASP A 79 11.21 -4.71 -6.70
N ALA A 80 10.05 -5.29 -6.52
CA ALA A 80 8.81 -4.84 -7.14
C ALA A 80 7.68 -4.90 -6.11
N THR A 81 7.01 -3.75 -5.93
CA THR A 81 5.87 -3.58 -5.04
C THR A 81 4.63 -3.26 -5.86
N TRP A 82 3.55 -4.00 -5.62
CA TRP A 82 2.27 -3.77 -6.29
C TRP A 82 1.36 -2.88 -5.46
N MET A 83 0.61 -2.02 -6.14
CA MET A 83 -0.36 -1.12 -5.54
C MET A 83 -1.64 -1.09 -6.37
N ARG A 84 -2.80 -1.18 -5.69
CA ARG A 84 -4.14 -1.14 -6.31
C ARG A 84 -4.64 0.26 -6.66
N THR A 85 -3.98 1.28 -6.12
CA THR A 85 -4.38 2.67 -6.32
C THR A 85 -3.12 3.47 -6.57
N THR A 86 -3.03 4.05 -7.76
CA THR A 86 -1.93 4.95 -8.15
C THR A 86 -1.99 6.22 -7.29
N TRP A 87 -0.88 6.62 -6.67
CA TRP A 87 -0.86 7.76 -5.75
C TRP A 87 -0.61 9.12 -6.43
N THR A 88 -0.06 9.12 -7.64
CA THR A 88 0.45 10.32 -8.31
C THR A 88 -0.25 10.55 -9.64
N ASP A 89 -0.63 11.79 -9.94
CA ASP A 89 -1.09 12.20 -11.27
C ASP A 89 0.10 12.62 -12.11
N ASP A 90 0.49 11.78 -13.06
CA ASP A 90 1.66 11.95 -13.93
C ASP A 90 1.28 12.19 -15.40
N HIS A 91 0.01 12.47 -15.70
CA HIS A 91 -0.51 12.77 -17.05
C HIS A 91 -0.36 11.65 -18.09
N HIS A 92 -0.09 10.41 -17.66
CA HIS A 92 0.00 9.23 -18.53
C HIS A 92 -1.33 8.47 -18.67
N GLN A 93 -1.45 7.63 -19.71
CA GLN A 93 -2.59 6.71 -19.84
C GLN A 93 -2.41 5.55 -18.86
N ARG A 94 -2.84 5.81 -17.62
CA ARG A 94 -2.66 4.89 -16.50
C ARG A 94 -3.88 4.01 -16.26
N GLY A 95 -3.59 2.82 -15.76
CA GLY A 95 -4.54 2.01 -15.02
C GLY A 95 -4.59 2.42 -13.54
N ASN A 96 -5.47 1.78 -12.76
CA ASN A 96 -5.51 2.01 -11.32
C ASN A 96 -4.47 1.18 -10.57
N ARG A 97 -3.93 0.13 -11.23
CA ARG A 97 -3.02 -0.84 -10.65
C ARG A 97 -1.62 -0.63 -11.21
N GLU A 98 -0.65 -0.54 -10.33
CA GLU A 98 0.73 -0.29 -10.71
C GLU A 98 1.71 -1.21 -9.96
N TRP A 99 2.79 -1.53 -10.64
CA TRP A 99 4.00 -2.09 -10.05
C TRP A 99 5.06 -1.00 -9.98
N THR A 100 5.62 -0.76 -8.80
CA THR A 100 6.84 0.03 -8.65
C THR A 100 8.02 -0.93 -8.56
N VAL A 101 8.88 -0.92 -9.57
CA VAL A 101 10.14 -1.67 -9.61
C VAL A 101 11.27 -0.76 -9.17
N THR A 102 12.13 -1.22 -8.27
CA THR A 102 13.22 -0.41 -7.70
C THR A 102 14.53 -1.19 -7.75
N ASP A 103 15.57 -0.54 -8.25
CA ASP A 103 16.95 -1.00 -8.09
C ASP A 103 17.47 -0.57 -6.71
N PRO A 104 17.80 -1.50 -5.80
CA PRO A 104 18.29 -1.14 -4.48
C PRO A 104 19.70 -0.52 -4.49
N LEU A 105 20.48 -0.68 -5.57
CA LEU A 105 21.85 -0.20 -5.65
C LEU A 105 21.95 1.22 -6.19
N THR A 106 21.23 1.50 -7.26
CA THR A 106 21.22 2.84 -7.88
C THR A 106 20.08 3.72 -7.37
N HIS A 107 19.14 3.12 -6.62
CA HIS A 107 17.87 3.72 -6.21
C HIS A 107 16.96 4.12 -7.38
N ALA A 108 17.25 3.67 -8.60
CA ALA A 108 16.40 3.91 -9.74
C ALA A 108 15.03 3.23 -9.58
N LYS A 109 14.01 3.86 -10.14
CA LYS A 109 12.61 3.45 -9.99
C LYS A 109 11.88 3.55 -11.31
N TRP A 110 11.16 2.48 -11.61
CA TRP A 110 10.23 2.40 -12.73
C TRP A 110 8.85 2.06 -12.22
N ARG A 111 7.84 2.64 -12.85
CA ARG A 111 6.45 2.32 -12.60
C ARG A 111 5.84 1.68 -13.84
N MET A 112 5.26 0.52 -13.65
CA MET A 112 4.57 -0.24 -14.69
C MET A 112 3.07 -0.28 -14.38
N TYR A 113 2.25 0.19 -15.31
CA TYR A 113 0.78 0.15 -15.21
C TYR A 113 0.23 -1.19 -15.73
N GLU A 114 -0.55 -1.93 -14.92
CA GLU A 114 -0.97 -3.28 -15.29
C GLU A 114 -1.97 -3.32 -16.46
N GLU A 115 -2.83 -2.30 -16.53
CA GLU A 115 -3.91 -2.21 -17.49
C GLU A 115 -3.41 -1.81 -18.88
N THR A 116 -2.46 -0.88 -18.97
CA THR A 116 -1.92 -0.38 -20.24
C THR A 116 -0.58 -1.02 -20.62
N GLY A 117 0.14 -1.59 -19.65
CA GLY A 117 1.50 -2.08 -19.86
C GLY A 117 2.53 -0.97 -20.02
N GLU A 118 2.13 0.29 -19.85
CA GLU A 118 3.03 1.45 -19.92
C GLU A 118 4.02 1.40 -18.76
N ILE A 119 5.31 1.59 -19.09
CA ILE A 119 6.41 1.67 -18.14
C ILE A 119 6.95 3.08 -18.21
N ILE A 120 7.05 3.73 -17.06
CA ILE A 120 7.64 5.05 -16.92
C ILE A 120 8.82 4.98 -15.98
N GLU A 121 9.87 5.70 -16.30
CA GLU A 121 10.93 5.97 -15.34
C GLU A 121 10.48 7.09 -14.40
N VAL A 122 10.56 6.82 -13.09
CA VAL A 122 10.24 7.79 -12.03
C VAL A 122 11.51 8.40 -11.45
N LEU A 123 12.61 7.64 -11.42
CA LEU A 123 13.90 8.08 -10.92
C LEU A 123 15.02 7.29 -11.60
N GLY A 124 15.95 7.97 -12.25
CA GLY A 124 17.13 7.37 -12.88
C GLY A 124 17.61 8.20 -14.07
N ASP A 125 18.31 7.57 -15.01
CA ASP A 125 18.86 8.17 -16.23
C ASP A 125 18.59 7.34 -17.50
N CYS A 126 17.34 6.91 -17.66
CA CYS A 126 16.73 6.62 -18.95
C CYS A 126 15.94 7.86 -19.45
#